data_AF-A0A956WD91-F1
#
_entry.id   AF-A0A956WD91-F1
#
_cell.length_a   1.000
_cell.length_b   1.000
_cell.length_c   1.000
_cell.angle_alpha   90.00
_cell.angle_beta   90.00
_cell.angle_gamma   90.00
#
_symmetry.space_group_name_H-M   'P 1'
#
loop_
_entity.id
_entity.type
_entity.pdbx_description
1 polymer ?
#
loop_
_entity_poly.entity_id
_entity_poly.type
_entity_poly.pdbx_seq_one_letter_code
_entity_poly.pdbx_strand_id
1 'polypeptide(L)'
;MKRLLAVAAFALMLSMLGSAIVPTVEPVSANATTNDLSNAELPPDLGQAAFQVFVPETGHTLRGYFLDYWRATGGEHVYGNPISEPFASADGLYSQAFENGVFQFRLELIWTDLPSVTLMNLGTQALDDRLDDFRADGRRGGGGGDRRTSSWKGVAPDGATATRAISEGGVWNENTGNTISGEFYRWYQANEGPYYLGNPISQPLRDRGLLVQYFQGGILMQDNAGALKLAPLGNEMAAEVGIDTSPVDGSGLPVFDESLFYQIGNPNPMGDMATPGKRWIEVNLSEQRLYAYQGDTLISTSLVSTGIEPNHTEQGVFHVRYKLEKTDMAGITDANGQVIALGEAEDNSGGIPYAVKDVPHVMYFNYDAEAFHGAYWHSNFGYRMSHGCVNLPLDFATFLFNWAPLGTMVWVHA
;
A
#
# COMPACT_ATOMS: atom_id res chain seq x y z
N MET A 1 -24.31 -35.46 13.51
CA MET A 1 -23.05 -35.87 14.17
C MET A 1 -21.89 -35.46 13.27
N LYS A 2 -20.81 -34.89 13.86
CA LYS A 2 -19.70 -34.10 13.28
C LYS A 2 -20.10 -32.63 13.05
N ARG A 3 -20.11 -31.72 14.04
CA ARG A 3 -19.04 -31.13 14.91
C ARG A 3 -17.89 -30.51 14.10
N LEU A 4 -18.05 -29.23 13.73
CA LEU A 4 -16.93 -28.31 13.50
C LEU A 4 -16.70 -27.52 14.79
N LEU A 5 -15.42 -27.37 15.16
CA LEU A 5 -14.96 -26.72 16.37
C LEU A 5 -15.13 -25.20 16.27
N ALA A 6 -15.74 -24.63 17.31
CA ALA A 6 -15.57 -23.24 17.69
C ALA A 6 -14.17 -23.07 18.30
N VAL A 7 -13.44 -22.04 17.86
CA VAL A 7 -12.24 -21.54 18.55
C VAL A 7 -12.61 -20.17 19.11
N ALA A 8 -12.70 -20.11 20.44
CA ALA A 8 -12.75 -18.88 21.21
C ALA A 8 -11.77 -19.04 22.37
N ALA A 9 -10.78 -18.14 22.47
CA ALA A 9 -10.28 -17.55 23.71
C ALA A 9 -8.99 -16.75 23.42
N PHE A 10 -9.12 -15.42 23.49
CA PHE A 10 -8.03 -14.47 23.57
C PHE A 10 -7.95 -14.00 25.03
N ALA A 11 -6.74 -13.97 25.61
CA ALA A 11 -6.27 -12.94 26.56
C ALA A 11 -4.92 -13.35 27.18
N LEU A 12 -3.84 -12.67 26.77
CA LEU A 12 -2.80 -12.23 27.69
C LEU A 12 -2.08 -11.02 27.10
N MET A 13 -2.26 -9.85 27.72
CA MET A 13 -1.35 -8.71 27.55
C MET A 13 -0.07 -8.97 28.33
N LEU A 14 1.11 -8.81 27.72
CA LEU A 14 2.12 -7.81 28.11
C LEU A 14 3.31 -7.79 27.11
N SER A 15 3.59 -6.58 26.61
CA SER A 15 4.85 -6.02 26.07
C SER A 15 6.02 -6.94 25.70
N MET A 16 6.51 -6.85 24.46
CA MET A 16 7.92 -6.57 24.09
C MET A 16 8.09 -6.67 22.56
N LEU A 17 8.72 -5.64 21.98
CA LEU A 17 9.45 -5.62 20.69
C LEU A 17 8.72 -6.23 19.48
N GLY A 18 8.16 -5.36 18.62
CA GLY A 18 7.65 -5.74 17.31
C GLY A 18 8.77 -6.22 16.40
N SER A 19 9.00 -7.53 16.35
CA SER A 19 9.52 -8.18 15.16
C SER A 19 8.36 -8.37 14.20
N ALA A 20 8.31 -7.57 13.14
CA ALA A 20 7.46 -7.88 12.00
C ALA A 20 8.01 -9.17 11.38
N ILE A 21 7.29 -10.28 11.55
CA ILE A 21 7.56 -11.53 10.84
C ILE A 21 7.24 -11.26 9.37
N VAL A 22 8.25 -10.91 8.59
CA VAL A 22 8.14 -10.90 7.13
C VAL A 22 8.26 -12.35 6.65
N PRO A 23 7.31 -12.88 5.86
CA PRO A 23 7.45 -14.23 5.34
C PRO A 23 8.68 -14.32 4.43
N THR A 24 9.51 -15.34 4.66
CA THR A 24 10.61 -15.71 3.76
C THR A 24 10.01 -16.32 2.50
N VAL A 25 10.08 -15.60 1.38
CA VAL A 25 9.75 -16.14 0.05
C VAL A 25 11.05 -16.68 -0.55
N GLU A 26 11.07 -17.97 -0.88
CA GLU A 26 12.20 -18.61 -1.56
C GLU A 26 12.32 -18.11 -3.01
N PRO A 27 13.54 -18.06 -3.60
CA PRO A 27 13.72 -17.68 -5.00
C PRO A 27 13.02 -18.69 -5.91
N VAL A 28 12.07 -18.22 -6.72
CA VAL A 28 11.30 -19.08 -7.64
C VAL A 28 11.97 -19.16 -9.01
N SER A 29 12.07 -20.37 -9.55
CA SER A 29 12.59 -20.64 -10.89
C SER A 29 11.64 -20.16 -11.99
N ALA A 30 12.16 -19.40 -12.95
CA ALA A 30 11.45 -18.85 -14.09
C ALA A 30 10.88 -19.94 -15.01
N ASN A 31 9.55 -19.99 -15.13
CA ASN A 31 8.80 -20.55 -16.25
C ASN A 31 7.35 -20.05 -16.15
N ALA A 32 7.12 -18.78 -16.48
CA ALA A 32 5.77 -18.26 -16.71
C ALA A 32 5.59 -18.09 -18.22
N THR A 33 4.70 -18.87 -18.82
CA THR A 33 4.18 -18.64 -20.17
C THR A 33 2.67 -18.42 -20.07
N THR A 34 2.21 -17.31 -20.66
CA THR A 34 0.82 -16.91 -20.98
C THR A 34 -0.02 -16.33 -19.82
N ASN A 35 -0.93 -15.42 -20.17
CA ASN A 35 -1.98 -14.76 -19.37
C ASN A 35 -2.93 -15.71 -18.60
N ASP A 36 -2.46 -16.89 -18.21
CA ASP A 36 -3.22 -17.90 -17.50
C ASP A 36 -3.30 -17.55 -16.01
N LEU A 37 -4.38 -16.86 -15.65
CA LEU A 37 -4.72 -16.55 -14.26
C LEU A 37 -5.29 -17.76 -13.51
N SER A 38 -5.41 -18.95 -14.12
CA SER A 38 -6.06 -20.11 -13.49
C SER A 38 -5.40 -20.58 -12.20
N ASN A 39 -4.11 -20.27 -12.01
CA ASN A 39 -3.33 -20.64 -10.83
C ASN A 39 -3.16 -19.49 -9.84
N ALA A 40 -3.81 -18.33 -10.05
CA ALA A 40 -3.71 -17.18 -9.18
C ALA A 40 -4.99 -16.92 -8.39
N GLU A 41 -4.83 -16.55 -7.12
CA GLU A 41 -5.92 -15.99 -6.32
C GLU A 41 -6.21 -14.55 -6.79
N LEU A 42 -7.40 -14.33 -7.35
CA LEU A 42 -7.80 -13.03 -7.86
C LEU A 42 -8.24 -12.10 -6.72
N PRO A 43 -7.97 -10.78 -6.82
CA PRO A 43 -8.54 -9.80 -5.89
C PRO A 43 -10.07 -9.90 -5.86
N PRO A 44 -10.69 -9.96 -4.66
CA PRO A 44 -12.14 -9.93 -4.54
C PRO A 44 -12.70 -8.57 -4.96
N ASP A 45 -14.02 -8.49 -5.14
CA ASP A 45 -14.68 -7.19 -5.31
C ASP A 45 -14.69 -6.43 -3.98
N LEU A 46 -13.87 -5.37 -3.92
CA LEU A 46 -13.70 -4.50 -2.77
C LEU A 46 -14.16 -3.06 -3.10
N GLY A 47 -14.93 -2.88 -4.18
CA GLY A 47 -15.35 -1.56 -4.64
C GLY A 47 -14.26 -0.78 -5.39
N GLN A 48 -13.29 -1.50 -5.98
CA GLN A 48 -12.36 -0.97 -6.98
C GLN A 48 -13.08 -0.46 -8.23
N ALA A 49 -12.39 0.31 -9.07
CA ALA A 49 -12.93 0.76 -10.36
C ALA A 49 -13.44 -0.41 -11.23
N ALA A 50 -14.68 -0.29 -11.70
CA ALA A 50 -15.38 -1.33 -12.46
C ALA A 50 -15.03 -1.37 -13.96
N PHE A 51 -14.14 -0.49 -14.43
CA PHE A 51 -13.74 -0.38 -15.82
C PHE A 51 -12.23 -0.56 -16.00
N GLN A 52 -11.84 -0.76 -17.25
CA GLN A 52 -10.47 -0.92 -17.69
C GLN A 52 -10.06 0.31 -18.48
N VAL A 53 -8.80 0.71 -18.33
CA VAL A 53 -8.19 1.82 -19.07
C VAL A 53 -7.01 1.31 -19.89
N PHE A 54 -6.74 2.01 -20.99
CA PHE A 54 -5.58 1.77 -21.84
C PHE A 54 -4.52 2.86 -21.61
N VAL A 55 -3.25 2.46 -21.57
CA VAL A 55 -2.09 3.36 -21.43
C VAL A 55 -1.31 3.33 -22.75
N PRO A 56 -1.52 4.31 -23.65
CA PRO A 56 -0.94 4.33 -24.99
C PRO A 56 0.58 4.33 -25.02
N GLU A 57 1.22 4.89 -23.99
CA GLU A 57 2.67 5.04 -23.87
C GLU A 57 3.40 3.69 -23.91
N THR A 58 2.79 2.67 -23.32
CA THR A 58 3.33 1.30 -23.26
C THR A 58 2.48 0.29 -24.01
N GLY A 59 1.25 0.63 -24.36
CA GLY A 59 0.32 -0.24 -25.07
C GLY A 59 -0.29 -1.33 -24.20
N HIS A 60 -0.44 -1.07 -22.90
CA HIS A 60 -0.97 -2.01 -21.90
C HIS A 60 -2.15 -1.42 -21.16
N THR A 61 -2.86 -2.25 -20.40
CA THR A 61 -4.08 -1.84 -19.70
C THR A 61 -3.98 -1.94 -18.19
N LEU A 62 -4.84 -1.20 -17.50
CA LEU A 62 -5.05 -1.30 -16.05
C LEU A 62 -6.52 -1.51 -15.74
N ARG A 63 -6.81 -2.32 -14.71
CA ARG A 63 -8.17 -2.55 -14.23
C ARG A 63 -8.20 -2.92 -12.76
N GLY A 64 -9.37 -2.77 -12.15
CA GLY A 64 -9.66 -3.30 -10.82
C GLY A 64 -8.67 -2.87 -9.74
N TYR A 65 -8.23 -3.82 -8.90
CA TYR A 65 -7.44 -3.52 -7.72
C TYR A 65 -6.08 -2.86 -8.03
N PHE A 66 -5.39 -3.29 -9.08
CA PHE A 66 -4.10 -2.68 -9.46
C PHE A 66 -4.25 -1.29 -10.08
N LEU A 67 -5.34 -1.02 -10.80
CA LEU A 67 -5.64 0.35 -11.25
C LEU A 67 -5.83 1.27 -10.05
N ASP A 68 -6.63 0.86 -9.07
CA ASP A 68 -6.88 1.65 -7.87
C ASP A 68 -5.59 1.85 -7.05
N TYR A 69 -4.86 0.77 -6.75
CA TYR A 69 -3.63 0.85 -5.97
C TYR A 69 -2.56 1.70 -6.67
N TRP A 70 -2.36 1.52 -7.97
CA TRP A 70 -1.43 2.34 -8.76
C TRP A 70 -1.78 3.82 -8.66
N ARG A 71 -3.06 4.19 -8.84
CA ARG A 71 -3.53 5.58 -8.69
C ARG A 71 -3.37 6.13 -7.27
N ALA A 72 -3.65 5.32 -6.24
CA ALA A 72 -3.50 5.72 -4.84
C ALA A 72 -2.05 6.07 -4.49
N THR A 73 -1.11 5.29 -5.02
CA THR A 73 0.28 5.25 -4.58
C THR A 73 1.23 6.03 -5.49
N GLY A 74 0.69 6.93 -6.32
CA GLY A 74 1.46 7.93 -7.09
C GLY A 74 1.61 7.60 -8.58
N GLY A 75 1.03 6.49 -9.03
CA GLY A 75 0.88 6.13 -10.43
C GLY A 75 2.20 6.10 -11.21
N GLU A 76 2.16 6.68 -12.40
CA GLU A 76 3.28 6.76 -13.34
C GLU A 76 4.52 7.39 -12.72
N HIS A 77 4.37 8.34 -11.80
CA HIS A 77 5.50 9.05 -11.18
C HIS A 77 6.32 8.18 -10.23
N VAL A 78 5.73 7.08 -9.76
CA VAL A 78 6.31 6.22 -8.75
C VAL A 78 6.66 4.86 -9.36
N TYR A 79 5.70 4.20 -9.99
CA TYR A 79 5.89 2.85 -10.54
C TYR A 79 6.08 2.82 -12.06
N GLY A 80 5.88 3.96 -12.73
CA GLY A 80 5.80 4.00 -14.18
C GLY A 80 4.52 3.37 -14.71
N ASN A 81 4.45 3.25 -16.02
CA ASN A 81 3.29 2.70 -16.73
C ASN A 81 3.25 1.17 -16.67
N PRO A 82 2.07 0.53 -16.83
CA PRO A 82 1.99 -0.92 -16.98
C PRO A 82 2.78 -1.36 -18.21
N ILE A 83 3.53 -2.45 -18.11
CA ILE A 83 4.29 -3.04 -19.23
C ILE A 83 3.87 -4.46 -19.56
N SER A 84 2.86 -4.97 -18.85
CA SER A 84 2.23 -6.25 -19.11
C SER A 84 0.73 -6.18 -18.83
N GLU A 85 -0.02 -7.14 -19.36
CA GLU A 85 -1.32 -7.50 -18.81
C GLU A 85 -1.15 -8.24 -17.47
N PRO A 86 -2.22 -8.36 -16.65
CA PRO A 86 -2.15 -9.18 -15.43
C PRO A 86 -1.86 -10.65 -15.73
N PHE A 87 -1.02 -11.26 -14.91
CA PHE A 87 -0.57 -12.65 -15.03
C PHE A 87 -0.47 -13.33 -13.66
N ALA A 88 -0.41 -14.66 -13.65
CA ALA A 88 -0.05 -15.42 -12.46
C ALA A 88 1.48 -15.52 -12.39
N SER A 89 2.10 -14.94 -11.36
CA SER A 89 3.53 -15.12 -11.13
C SER A 89 3.84 -16.57 -10.74
N ALA A 90 5.13 -16.94 -10.79
CA ALA A 90 5.54 -18.33 -10.55
C ALA A 90 5.26 -18.84 -9.12
N ASP A 91 5.06 -17.93 -8.16
CA ASP A 91 4.59 -18.19 -6.79
C ASP A 91 3.05 -18.25 -6.67
N GLY A 92 2.31 -18.14 -7.78
CA GLY A 92 0.85 -18.22 -7.82
C GLY A 92 0.13 -16.93 -7.44
N LEU A 93 0.82 -15.79 -7.39
CA LEU A 93 0.19 -14.52 -7.05
C LEU A 93 -0.35 -13.80 -8.28
N TYR A 94 -1.53 -13.18 -8.15
CA TYR A 94 -2.04 -12.26 -9.17
C TYR A 94 -1.10 -11.05 -9.27
N SER A 95 -0.49 -10.87 -10.43
CA SER A 95 0.62 -9.95 -10.63
C SER A 95 0.48 -9.12 -11.89
N GLN A 96 1.10 -7.95 -11.92
CA GLN A 96 1.18 -7.12 -13.12
C GLN A 96 2.48 -6.32 -13.11
N ALA A 97 3.16 -6.27 -14.26
CA ALA A 97 4.40 -5.57 -14.39
C ALA A 97 4.17 -4.10 -14.75
N PHE A 98 4.95 -3.24 -14.12
CA PHE A 98 5.08 -1.81 -14.39
C PHE A 98 6.54 -1.51 -14.70
N GLU A 99 6.86 -0.35 -15.27
CA GLU A 99 8.23 -0.02 -15.67
C GLU A 99 9.23 -0.15 -14.50
N ASN A 100 8.84 0.24 -13.28
CA ASN A 100 9.73 0.30 -12.12
C ASN A 100 9.59 -0.88 -11.14
N GLY A 101 8.71 -1.84 -11.40
CA GLY A 101 8.51 -2.99 -10.52
C GLY A 101 7.32 -3.85 -10.92
N VAL A 102 7.12 -4.96 -10.24
CA VAL A 102 6.01 -5.87 -10.52
C VAL A 102 5.14 -5.96 -9.28
N PHE A 103 3.88 -5.56 -9.39
CA PHE A 103 2.90 -5.69 -8.32
C PHE A 103 2.54 -7.16 -8.13
N GLN A 104 2.39 -7.57 -6.88
CA GLN A 104 1.83 -8.86 -6.48
C GLN A 104 0.73 -8.61 -5.45
N PHE A 105 -0.47 -9.11 -5.73
CA PHE A 105 -1.59 -9.06 -4.79
C PHE A 105 -1.48 -10.16 -3.74
N ARG A 106 -1.74 -9.81 -2.48
CA ARG A 106 -1.61 -10.68 -1.30
C ARG A 106 -2.96 -10.80 -0.61
N LEU A 107 -3.70 -11.85 -0.94
CA LEU A 107 -5.04 -12.08 -0.40
C LEU A 107 -5.01 -12.19 1.14
N GLU A 108 -3.96 -12.78 1.69
CA GLU A 108 -3.79 -12.94 3.13
C GLU A 108 -3.67 -11.61 3.89
N LEU A 109 -3.31 -10.52 3.20
CA LEU A 109 -3.13 -9.20 3.80
C LEU A 109 -4.42 -8.37 3.78
N ILE A 110 -5.44 -8.74 3.01
CA ILE A 110 -6.69 -7.95 2.92
C ILE A 110 -7.45 -7.89 4.24
N TRP A 111 -7.13 -8.77 5.19
CA TRP A 111 -7.70 -8.83 6.54
C TRP A 111 -6.74 -8.32 7.62
N THR A 112 -5.73 -7.53 7.24
CA THR A 112 -4.75 -6.89 8.13
C THR A 112 -4.62 -5.41 7.78
N ASP A 113 -4.16 -4.55 8.68
CA ASP A 113 -3.92 -3.13 8.38
C ASP A 113 -2.68 -2.89 7.49
N LEU A 114 -2.16 -3.95 6.87
CA LEU A 114 -1.02 -3.90 5.97
C LEU A 114 -1.47 -3.72 4.52
N PRO A 115 -0.68 -3.06 3.67
CA PRO A 115 -0.93 -3.00 2.24
C PRO A 115 -1.01 -4.41 1.63
N SER A 116 -2.06 -4.69 0.85
CA SER A 116 -2.25 -5.99 0.19
C SER A 116 -1.63 -6.09 -1.19
N VAL A 117 -0.80 -5.11 -1.57
CA VAL A 117 0.05 -5.15 -2.77
C VAL A 117 1.48 -5.02 -2.31
N THR A 118 2.31 -5.96 -2.74
CA THR A 118 3.76 -5.97 -2.52
C THR A 118 4.48 -5.99 -3.86
N LEU A 119 5.75 -5.61 -3.88
CA LEU A 119 6.58 -5.79 -5.07
C LEU A 119 7.17 -7.20 -5.12
N MET A 120 7.19 -7.79 -6.32
CA MET A 120 7.94 -9.01 -6.61
C MET A 120 9.41 -8.80 -6.28
N ASN A 121 10.04 -9.81 -5.70
CA ASN A 121 11.43 -9.76 -5.23
C ASN A 121 12.46 -9.79 -6.38
N LEU A 122 12.48 -8.74 -7.20
CA LEU A 122 13.39 -8.61 -8.35
C LEU A 122 14.77 -8.01 -7.97
N GLY A 123 14.86 -7.35 -6.82
CA GLY A 123 16.08 -6.63 -6.45
C GLY A 123 17.25 -7.54 -6.10
N THR A 124 17.01 -8.74 -5.53
CA THR A 124 18.07 -9.72 -5.27
C THR A 124 18.69 -10.21 -6.57
N GLN A 125 17.86 -10.58 -7.54
CA GLN A 125 18.33 -11.01 -8.86
C GLN A 125 19.10 -9.89 -9.56
N ALA A 126 18.53 -8.68 -9.60
CA ALA A 126 19.21 -7.52 -10.17
C ALA A 126 20.54 -7.17 -9.47
N LEU A 127 20.63 -7.39 -8.15
CA LEU A 127 21.87 -7.20 -7.38
C LEU A 127 22.93 -8.20 -7.81
N ASP A 128 22.55 -9.47 -7.92
CA ASP A 128 23.44 -10.55 -8.34
C ASP A 128 23.90 -10.30 -9.78
N ASP A 129 23.00 -10.07 -10.74
CA ASP A 129 23.35 -9.90 -12.16
C ASP A 129 24.27 -8.70 -12.43
N ARG A 130 24.06 -7.59 -11.73
CA ARG A 130 24.85 -6.35 -11.95
C ARG A 130 26.16 -6.33 -11.19
N LEU A 131 26.20 -6.94 -10.01
CA LEU A 131 27.34 -6.82 -9.09
C LEU A 131 28.11 -8.14 -8.89
N ASP A 132 27.69 -9.25 -9.51
CA ASP A 132 28.51 -10.46 -9.71
C ASP A 132 29.61 -10.29 -10.78
N ASP A 133 29.68 -9.14 -11.44
CA ASP A 133 30.85 -8.78 -12.25
C ASP A 133 32.06 -8.39 -11.37
N PHE A 134 33.14 -9.16 -11.52
CA PHE A 134 34.39 -8.93 -10.81
C PHE A 134 35.31 -7.98 -11.59
N ARG A 135 35.88 -7.00 -10.88
CA ARG A 135 36.96 -6.16 -11.39
C ARG A 135 38.18 -7.03 -11.70
N ALA A 136 39.09 -6.51 -12.53
CA ALA A 136 40.36 -7.16 -12.85
C ALA A 136 41.24 -7.45 -11.61
N ASP A 137 41.07 -6.69 -10.51
CA ASP A 137 41.77 -6.96 -9.26
C ASP A 137 41.16 -8.14 -8.49
N GLY A 138 39.98 -8.64 -8.90
CA GLY A 138 39.17 -9.72 -8.34
C GLY A 138 38.11 -9.26 -7.34
N ARG A 139 37.99 -7.97 -7.01
CA ARG A 139 36.94 -7.45 -6.11
C ARG A 139 35.67 -7.14 -6.91
N ARG A 140 34.50 -7.21 -6.27
CA ARG A 140 33.23 -6.76 -6.88
C ARG A 140 33.27 -5.27 -7.19
N GLY A 141 32.60 -4.87 -8.27
CA GLY A 141 32.50 -3.47 -8.69
C GLY A 141 31.88 -2.54 -7.65
N GLY A 142 30.87 -3.02 -6.91
CA GLY A 142 30.00 -2.21 -6.04
C GLY A 142 30.23 -2.32 -4.52
N GLY A 143 31.25 -3.07 -4.05
CA GLY A 143 31.33 -3.49 -2.64
C GLY A 143 30.42 -4.69 -2.34
N GLY A 144 30.42 -5.24 -1.13
CA GLY A 144 29.43 -6.25 -0.70
C GLY A 144 29.92 -7.67 -0.36
N GLY A 145 31.21 -8.01 -0.48
CA GLY A 145 31.67 -9.32 -0.05
C GLY A 145 32.99 -9.81 -0.65
N ASP A 146 33.46 -10.95 -0.13
CA ASP A 146 34.67 -11.69 -0.56
C ASP A 146 34.41 -12.49 -1.85
N ARG A 147 35.46 -12.78 -2.62
CA ARG A 147 35.48 -13.53 -3.89
C ARG A 147 35.01 -14.98 -3.80
N ARG A 148 34.76 -15.44 -2.57
CA ARG A 148 34.49 -16.83 -2.21
C ARG A 148 32.99 -17.11 -2.07
N THR A 149 32.14 -16.08 -2.09
CA THR A 149 30.67 -16.21 -2.01
C THR A 149 30.01 -15.33 -3.07
N SER A 150 29.04 -15.90 -3.81
CA SER A 150 28.24 -15.16 -4.80
C SER A 150 27.28 -14.16 -4.14
N SER A 151 26.89 -14.34 -2.89
CA SER A 151 25.91 -13.48 -2.23
C SER A 151 26.50 -12.24 -1.52
N TRP A 152 25.77 -11.13 -1.58
CA TRP A 152 26.02 -9.93 -0.76
C TRP A 152 25.95 -10.25 0.73
N LYS A 153 26.87 -9.71 1.53
CA LYS A 153 26.88 -9.91 2.99
C LYS A 153 26.57 -8.64 3.77
N GLY A 154 25.57 -8.72 4.65
CA GLY A 154 25.25 -7.66 5.62
C GLY A 154 26.40 -7.36 6.59
N VAL A 155 26.33 -6.18 7.21
CA VAL A 155 27.29 -5.71 8.21
C VAL A 155 26.86 -6.12 9.63
N ALA A 156 27.83 -6.23 10.53
CA ALA A 156 27.55 -6.48 11.94
C ALA A 156 26.82 -5.29 12.58
N PRO A 157 25.86 -5.52 13.50
CA PRO A 157 25.08 -4.45 14.14
C PRO A 157 25.94 -3.49 14.99
N ASP A 158 27.04 -3.98 15.55
CA ASP A 158 28.03 -3.22 16.31
C ASP A 158 29.23 -2.72 15.47
N GLY A 159 29.18 -2.96 14.15
CA GLY A 159 30.20 -2.52 13.22
C GLY A 159 30.11 -1.02 12.91
N ALA A 160 31.24 -0.42 12.53
CA ALA A 160 31.34 1.01 12.25
C ALA A 160 30.30 1.52 11.22
N THR A 161 29.94 0.72 10.22
CA THR A 161 28.92 1.07 9.22
C THR A 161 27.53 1.17 9.85
N ALA A 162 27.12 0.18 10.65
CA ALA A 162 25.84 0.18 11.35
C ALA A 162 25.77 1.33 12.37
N THR A 163 26.82 1.50 13.18
CA THR A 163 26.93 2.59 14.15
C THR A 163 26.78 3.96 13.47
N ARG A 164 27.45 4.15 12.32
CA ARG A 164 27.36 5.39 11.55
C ARG A 164 25.95 5.63 11.03
N ALA A 165 25.35 4.65 10.35
CA ALA A 165 23.99 4.79 9.80
C ALA A 165 22.97 5.15 10.88
N ILE A 166 23.07 4.50 12.05
CA ILE A 166 22.22 4.79 13.22
C ILE A 166 22.47 6.21 13.74
N SER A 167 23.73 6.66 13.83
CA SER A 167 24.07 8.02 14.25
C SER A 167 23.55 9.11 13.31
N GLU A 168 23.30 8.77 12.05
CA GLU A 168 22.71 9.63 11.02
C GLU A 168 21.16 9.57 11.04
N GLY A 169 20.55 8.94 12.04
CA GLY A 169 19.10 8.76 12.15
C GLY A 169 18.54 7.62 11.28
N GLY A 170 19.42 6.78 10.73
CA GLY A 170 19.05 5.58 9.99
C GLY A 170 18.82 4.36 10.87
N VAL A 171 18.65 3.20 10.22
CA VAL A 171 18.42 1.91 10.88
C VAL A 171 19.32 0.82 10.31
N TRP A 172 19.61 -0.17 11.14
CA TRP A 172 20.19 -1.45 10.73
C TRP A 172 19.08 -2.50 10.69
N ASN A 173 18.94 -3.20 9.58
CA ASN A 173 17.93 -4.22 9.38
C ASN A 173 18.44 -5.57 9.90
N GLU A 174 17.75 -6.14 10.89
CA GLU A 174 18.15 -7.40 11.52
C GLU A 174 18.04 -8.62 10.60
N ASN A 175 17.14 -8.58 9.62
CA ASN A 175 16.89 -9.70 8.71
C ASN A 175 17.96 -9.80 7.63
N THR A 176 18.48 -8.66 7.16
CA THR A 176 19.44 -8.62 6.04
C THR A 176 20.85 -8.22 6.47
N GLY A 177 20.99 -7.66 7.67
CA GLY A 177 22.22 -7.03 8.14
C GLY A 177 22.58 -5.75 7.39
N ASN A 178 21.65 -5.17 6.60
CA ASN A 178 21.92 -3.95 5.84
C ASN A 178 21.35 -2.70 6.49
N THR A 179 21.99 -1.56 6.24
CA THR A 179 21.58 -0.28 6.84
C THR A 179 20.90 0.61 5.83
N ILE A 180 20.02 1.48 6.28
CA ILE A 180 19.45 2.57 5.48
C ILE A 180 19.49 3.87 6.31
N SER A 181 19.92 4.98 5.72
CA SER A 181 20.03 6.28 6.39
C SER A 181 19.77 7.45 5.42
N GLY A 182 19.74 8.68 5.95
CA GLY A 182 19.67 9.90 5.14
C GLY A 182 18.40 10.01 4.28
N GLU A 183 18.54 10.54 3.06
CA GLU A 183 17.41 10.70 2.14
C GLU A 183 16.77 9.38 1.74
N PHE A 184 17.55 8.31 1.61
CA PHE A 184 17.03 6.99 1.30
C PHE A 184 16.08 6.51 2.38
N TYR A 185 16.44 6.71 3.66
CA TYR A 185 15.57 6.32 4.77
C TYR A 185 14.31 7.17 4.85
N ARG A 186 14.42 8.50 4.66
CA ARG A 186 13.26 9.40 4.62
C ARG A 186 12.28 8.99 3.52
N TRP A 187 12.78 8.74 2.31
CA TRP A 187 11.95 8.28 1.21
C TRP A 187 11.31 6.93 1.52
N TYR A 188 12.09 5.98 2.04
CA TYR A 188 11.61 4.65 2.40
C TYR A 188 10.46 4.75 3.42
N GLN A 189 10.59 5.55 4.48
CA GLN A 189 9.53 5.75 5.46
C GLN A 189 8.29 6.43 4.87
N ALA A 190 8.48 7.45 4.02
CA ALA A 190 7.39 8.17 3.36
C ALA A 190 6.65 7.30 2.31
N ASN A 191 7.23 6.17 1.93
CA ASN A 191 6.69 5.26 0.94
C ASN A 191 6.43 3.88 1.54
N GLU A 192 5.87 3.78 2.76
CA GLU A 192 5.44 2.50 3.40
C GLU A 192 6.57 1.49 3.68
N GLY A 193 7.82 1.91 3.54
CA GLY A 193 9.02 1.19 3.90
C GLY A 193 9.03 -0.26 3.41
N PRO A 194 9.06 -1.24 4.34
CA PRO A 194 9.21 -2.65 3.98
C PRO A 194 8.01 -3.22 3.21
N TYR A 195 6.82 -2.63 3.32
CA TYR A 195 5.65 -3.12 2.56
C TYR A 195 5.74 -2.75 1.09
N TYR A 196 6.41 -1.65 0.80
CA TYR A 196 6.55 -1.13 -0.55
C TYR A 196 7.80 -1.69 -1.24
N LEU A 197 9.00 -1.52 -0.65
CA LEU A 197 10.27 -1.90 -1.30
C LEU A 197 10.85 -3.22 -0.77
N GLY A 198 10.32 -3.74 0.35
CA GLY A 198 10.97 -4.80 1.11
C GLY A 198 12.22 -4.33 1.82
N ASN A 199 12.88 -5.24 2.54
CA ASN A 199 14.07 -4.92 3.32
C ASN A 199 15.25 -4.48 2.42
N PRO A 200 16.15 -3.60 2.89
CA PRO A 200 17.38 -3.29 2.17
C PRO A 200 18.23 -4.56 2.07
N ILE A 201 18.67 -4.94 0.88
CA ILE A 201 19.52 -6.11 0.64
C ILE A 201 20.97 -5.72 0.33
N SER A 202 21.25 -4.41 0.28
CA SER A 202 22.59 -3.85 0.12
C SER A 202 22.82 -2.65 1.04
N GLN A 203 24.09 -2.28 1.21
CA GLN A 203 24.47 -0.93 1.67
C GLN A 203 24.29 0.07 0.53
N PRO A 204 24.10 1.37 0.79
CA PRO A 204 24.20 2.38 -0.27
C PRO A 204 25.55 2.28 -1.00
N LEU A 205 25.50 2.18 -2.33
CA LEU A 205 26.68 2.00 -3.18
C LEU A 205 26.58 2.82 -4.47
N ARG A 206 27.68 2.85 -5.25
CA ARG A 206 27.65 3.43 -6.60
C ARG A 206 27.42 2.35 -7.64
N ASP A 207 26.37 2.52 -8.43
CA ASP A 207 26.05 1.70 -9.59
C ASP A 207 25.84 2.60 -10.82
N ARG A 208 26.53 2.30 -11.92
CA ARG A 208 26.54 3.11 -13.16
C ARG A 208 26.73 4.63 -12.91
N GLY A 209 27.52 4.99 -11.89
CA GLY A 209 27.83 6.37 -11.51
C GLY A 209 26.84 7.03 -10.54
N LEU A 210 25.67 6.44 -10.32
CA LEU A 210 24.62 6.96 -9.43
C LEU A 210 24.74 6.34 -8.03
N LEU A 211 24.31 7.08 -7.01
CA LEU A 211 24.16 6.52 -5.67
C LEU A 211 22.86 5.71 -5.65
N VAL A 212 22.95 4.43 -5.31
CA VAL A 212 21.82 3.50 -5.28
C VAL A 212 21.82 2.67 -4.01
N GLN A 213 20.67 2.08 -3.71
CA GLN A 213 20.53 1.03 -2.71
C GLN A 213 19.50 0.04 -3.21
N TYR A 214 19.86 -1.24 -3.14
CA TYR A 214 19.01 -2.37 -3.50
C TYR A 214 18.18 -2.80 -2.30
N PHE A 215 16.92 -3.10 -2.59
CA PHE A 215 15.89 -3.63 -1.69
C PHE A 215 15.32 -4.91 -2.31
N GLN A 216 14.57 -5.71 -1.55
CA GLN A 216 14.02 -6.96 -2.08
C GLN A 216 13.19 -6.74 -3.36
N GLY A 217 12.30 -5.75 -3.36
CA GLY A 217 11.38 -5.47 -4.46
C GLY A 217 11.85 -4.43 -5.49
N GLY A 218 12.99 -3.78 -5.28
CA GLY A 218 13.39 -2.64 -6.11
C GLY A 218 14.79 -2.08 -5.82
N ILE A 219 15.17 -1.06 -6.59
CA ILE A 219 16.40 -0.28 -6.35
C ILE A 219 15.98 1.17 -6.23
N LEU A 220 16.32 1.81 -5.11
CA LEU A 220 16.19 3.24 -4.97
C LEU A 220 17.46 3.89 -5.52
N MET A 221 17.32 4.87 -6.39
CA MET A 221 18.44 5.58 -7.03
C MET A 221 18.31 7.08 -6.81
N GLN A 222 19.42 7.71 -6.50
CA GLN A 222 19.54 9.16 -6.48
C GLN A 222 20.09 9.64 -7.82
N ASP A 223 19.33 10.48 -8.51
CA ASP A 223 19.78 11.07 -9.76
C ASP A 223 20.83 12.18 -9.54
N ASN A 224 21.34 12.74 -10.63
CA ASN A 224 22.37 13.78 -10.58
C ASN A 224 21.87 15.11 -9.97
N ALA A 225 20.55 15.31 -9.89
CA ALA A 225 19.93 16.47 -9.25
C ALA A 225 19.65 16.22 -7.75
N GLY A 226 19.89 15.01 -7.25
CA GLY A 226 19.66 14.62 -5.87
C GLY A 226 18.27 14.03 -5.61
N ALA A 227 17.41 13.93 -6.63
CA ALA A 227 16.07 13.37 -6.49
C ALA A 227 16.11 11.84 -6.42
N LEU A 228 15.27 11.27 -5.56
CA LEU A 228 15.14 9.82 -5.39
C LEU A 228 14.02 9.28 -6.27
N LYS A 229 14.30 8.18 -6.96
CA LYS A 229 13.35 7.44 -7.80
C LYS A 229 13.64 5.96 -7.77
N LEU A 230 12.66 5.14 -8.15
CA LEU A 230 12.89 3.73 -8.41
C LEU A 230 13.67 3.54 -9.71
N ALA A 231 14.56 2.55 -9.73
CA ALA A 231 15.11 2.05 -10.98
C ALA A 231 14.01 1.33 -11.78
N PRO A 232 14.10 1.31 -13.12
CA PRO A 232 13.12 0.67 -13.99
C PRO A 232 13.26 -0.85 -14.01
N LEU A 233 13.20 -1.50 -12.83
CA LEU A 233 13.45 -2.94 -12.70
C LEU A 233 12.44 -3.79 -13.43
N GLY A 234 11.18 -3.36 -13.57
CA GLY A 234 10.22 -4.12 -14.37
C GLY A 234 10.67 -4.18 -15.83
N ASN A 235 11.09 -3.06 -16.40
CA ASN A 235 11.66 -3.03 -17.76
C ASN A 235 12.96 -3.83 -17.87
N GLU A 236 13.85 -3.71 -16.89
CA GLU A 236 15.16 -4.36 -16.94
C GLU A 236 15.07 -5.88 -16.75
N MET A 237 14.11 -6.36 -15.97
CA MET A 237 14.01 -7.77 -15.57
C MET A 237 12.90 -8.56 -16.28
N ALA A 238 11.92 -7.91 -16.94
CA ALA A 238 10.73 -8.59 -17.49
C ALA A 238 11.07 -9.80 -18.38
N ALA A 239 12.02 -9.64 -19.31
CA ALA A 239 12.43 -10.73 -20.20
C ALA A 239 13.10 -11.89 -19.45
N GLU A 240 13.85 -11.58 -18.40
CA GLU A 240 14.57 -12.57 -17.59
C GLU A 240 13.63 -13.41 -16.72
N VAL A 241 12.60 -12.77 -16.15
CA VAL A 241 11.58 -13.46 -15.35
C VAL A 241 10.40 -13.98 -16.18
N GLY A 242 10.48 -13.86 -17.51
CA GLY A 242 9.50 -14.44 -18.44
C GLY A 242 8.16 -13.70 -18.50
N ILE A 243 8.15 -12.40 -18.21
CA ILE A 243 6.95 -11.55 -18.31
C ILE A 243 6.72 -11.16 -19.78
N ASP A 244 5.51 -11.43 -20.29
CA ASP A 244 5.11 -10.98 -21.62
C ASP A 244 4.83 -9.48 -21.62
N THR A 245 5.59 -8.75 -22.43
CA THR A 245 5.51 -7.29 -22.56
C THR A 245 4.95 -6.85 -23.91
N SER A 246 4.42 -7.79 -24.69
CA SER A 246 3.81 -7.51 -26.00
C SER A 246 2.60 -6.59 -25.84
N PRO A 247 2.55 -5.43 -26.52
CA PRO A 247 1.41 -4.53 -26.46
C PRO A 247 0.11 -5.20 -26.89
N VAL A 248 -0.99 -4.77 -26.29
CA VAL A 248 -2.34 -5.22 -26.63
C VAL A 248 -3.08 -4.20 -27.49
N ASP A 249 -4.14 -4.64 -28.18
CA ASP A 249 -5.03 -3.73 -28.89
C ASP A 249 -5.91 -2.98 -27.87
N GLY A 250 -5.65 -1.68 -27.72
CA GLY A 250 -6.44 -0.78 -26.90
C GLY A 250 -7.73 -0.27 -27.56
N SER A 251 -8.06 -0.74 -28.77
CA SER A 251 -9.24 -0.24 -29.49
C SER A 251 -10.54 -0.45 -28.68
N GLY A 252 -11.31 0.63 -28.52
CA GLY A 252 -12.56 0.62 -27.76
C GLY A 252 -12.42 0.78 -26.24
N LEU A 253 -11.20 0.84 -25.70
CA LEU A 253 -10.96 1.19 -24.29
C LEU A 253 -10.75 2.70 -24.11
N PRO A 254 -11.19 3.28 -22.98
CA PRO A 254 -10.84 4.66 -22.64
C PRO A 254 -9.34 4.76 -22.37
N VAL A 255 -8.70 5.80 -22.92
CA VAL A 255 -7.33 6.16 -22.54
C VAL A 255 -7.34 6.59 -21.08
N PHE A 256 -6.39 6.11 -20.29
CA PHE A 256 -6.26 6.50 -18.89
C PHE A 256 -6.17 8.02 -18.79
N ASP A 257 -7.06 8.58 -17.98
CA ASP A 257 -7.05 9.97 -17.56
C ASP A 257 -7.68 10.02 -16.17
N GLU A 258 -7.09 10.80 -15.27
CA GLU A 258 -7.56 10.89 -13.89
C GLU A 258 -9.01 11.42 -13.80
N SER A 259 -9.43 12.26 -14.75
CA SER A 259 -10.80 12.79 -14.82
C SER A 259 -11.88 11.72 -15.05
N LEU A 260 -11.51 10.51 -15.47
CA LEU A 260 -12.44 9.39 -15.60
C LEU A 260 -13.04 8.98 -14.25
N PHE A 261 -12.37 9.28 -13.14
CA PHE A 261 -12.71 8.73 -11.82
C PHE A 261 -13.34 9.73 -10.86
N TYR A 262 -13.17 11.04 -11.06
CA TYR A 262 -13.84 12.07 -10.25
C TYR A 262 -14.79 12.88 -11.12
N GLN A 263 -16.01 12.36 -11.31
CA GLN A 263 -17.06 13.06 -12.05
C GLN A 263 -17.85 14.06 -11.20
N ILE A 264 -17.48 14.21 -9.92
CA ILE A 264 -18.18 15.01 -8.94
C ILE A 264 -17.27 16.15 -8.51
N GLY A 265 -17.81 17.36 -8.47
CA GLY A 265 -17.07 18.55 -8.07
C GLY A 265 -16.56 18.45 -6.63
N ASN A 266 -15.33 18.88 -6.41
CA ASN A 266 -14.79 19.07 -5.06
C ASN A 266 -15.60 20.16 -4.34
N PRO A 267 -16.29 19.85 -3.22
CA PRO A 267 -17.16 20.81 -2.55
C PRO A 267 -16.36 21.93 -1.85
N ASN A 268 -15.11 21.66 -1.47
CA ASN A 268 -14.23 22.58 -0.73
C ASN A 268 -12.82 22.63 -1.38
N PRO A 269 -12.68 23.17 -2.60
CA PRO A 269 -11.42 23.12 -3.33
C PRO A 269 -10.34 23.97 -2.65
N MET A 270 -9.22 23.34 -2.30
CA MET A 270 -8.04 23.98 -1.69
C MET A 270 -6.80 23.95 -2.62
N GLY A 271 -6.80 23.07 -3.61
CA GLY A 271 -5.70 22.86 -4.55
C GLY A 271 -6.16 22.22 -5.85
N ASP A 272 -5.22 22.02 -6.77
CA ASP A 272 -5.48 21.44 -8.09
C ASP A 272 -5.51 19.91 -8.02
N MET A 273 -6.64 19.31 -8.42
CA MET A 273 -6.83 17.85 -8.48
C MET A 273 -5.93 17.17 -9.52
N ALA A 274 -5.39 17.93 -10.48
CA ALA A 274 -4.43 17.45 -11.47
C ALA A 274 -2.99 17.39 -10.93
N THR A 275 -2.72 17.84 -9.70
CA THR A 275 -1.37 17.77 -9.11
C THR A 275 -0.89 16.33 -9.05
N PRO A 276 0.34 16.02 -9.47
CA PRO A 276 0.87 14.65 -9.39
C PRO A 276 1.15 14.21 -7.94
N GLY A 277 1.16 12.90 -7.70
CA GLY A 277 1.64 12.30 -6.46
C GLY A 277 0.62 11.41 -5.75
N LYS A 278 1.05 10.83 -4.63
CA LYS A 278 0.24 9.90 -3.84
C LYS A 278 -0.98 10.58 -3.25
N ARG A 279 -2.09 9.86 -3.17
CA ARG A 279 -3.27 10.31 -2.44
C ARG A 279 -3.20 9.83 -1.00
N TRP A 280 -3.50 10.73 -0.07
CA TRP A 280 -3.59 10.40 1.33
C TRP A 280 -4.59 11.28 2.07
N ILE A 281 -5.13 10.74 3.16
CA ILE A 281 -6.15 11.36 3.98
C ILE A 281 -5.58 11.51 5.38
N GLU A 282 -5.65 12.72 5.92
CA GLU A 282 -5.35 13.02 7.31
C GLU A 282 -6.66 13.20 8.08
N VAL A 283 -6.76 12.59 9.26
CA VAL A 283 -7.85 12.80 10.22
C VAL A 283 -7.25 13.31 11.51
N ASN A 284 -7.53 14.58 11.82
CA ASN A 284 -7.13 15.21 13.07
C ASN A 284 -8.28 15.14 14.08
N LEU A 285 -8.11 14.32 15.11
CA LEU A 285 -9.11 14.03 16.13
C LEU A 285 -9.32 15.19 17.12
N SER A 286 -8.33 16.07 17.31
CA SER A 286 -8.48 17.27 18.15
C SER A 286 -9.20 18.39 17.43
N GLU A 287 -8.97 18.54 16.13
CA GLU A 287 -9.63 19.54 15.28
C GLU A 287 -10.98 19.07 14.74
N GLN A 288 -11.29 17.78 14.85
CA GLN A 288 -12.46 17.14 14.23
C GLN A 288 -12.54 17.50 12.75
N ARG A 289 -11.42 17.29 12.06
CA ARG A 289 -11.23 17.70 10.67
C ARG A 289 -10.50 16.63 9.87
N LEU A 290 -10.91 16.51 8.61
CA LEU A 290 -10.27 15.68 7.61
C LEU A 290 -9.61 16.57 6.55
N TYR A 291 -8.42 16.19 6.11
CA TYR A 291 -7.69 16.80 5.02
C TYR A 291 -7.35 15.75 3.95
N ALA A 292 -7.65 16.04 2.70
CA ALA A 292 -7.37 15.16 1.56
C ALA A 292 -6.23 15.77 0.74
N TYR A 293 -5.13 15.05 0.60
CA TYR A 293 -3.90 15.51 -0.06
C TYR A 293 -3.55 14.68 -1.29
N GLN A 294 -2.90 15.31 -2.26
CA GLN A 294 -2.27 14.67 -3.40
C GLN A 294 -0.83 15.17 -3.53
N GLY A 295 0.14 14.28 -3.36
CA GLY A 295 1.52 14.67 -3.06
C GLY A 295 1.55 15.53 -1.80
N ASP A 296 2.14 16.71 -1.91
CA ASP A 296 2.20 17.72 -0.84
C ASP A 296 1.06 18.76 -0.93
N THR A 297 0.13 18.61 -1.88
CA THR A 297 -0.92 19.61 -2.13
C THR A 297 -2.21 19.22 -1.41
N LEU A 298 -2.73 20.13 -0.58
CA LEU A 298 -4.05 20.00 0.02
C LEU A 298 -5.12 20.18 -1.06
N ILE A 299 -5.88 19.12 -1.35
CA ILE A 299 -6.94 19.12 -2.36
C ILE A 299 -8.26 19.59 -1.78
N SER A 300 -8.62 19.09 -0.59
CA SER A 300 -9.90 19.40 0.05
C SER A 300 -9.84 19.20 1.56
N THR A 301 -10.79 19.80 2.28
CA THR A 301 -10.95 19.60 3.72
C THR A 301 -12.42 19.67 4.12
N SER A 302 -12.79 18.97 5.20
CA SER A 302 -14.10 19.07 5.82
C SER A 302 -14.01 18.91 7.32
N LEU A 303 -14.94 19.56 8.04
CA LEU A 303 -15.27 19.14 9.40
C LEU A 303 -15.84 17.73 9.36
N VAL A 304 -15.54 16.94 10.39
CA VAL A 304 -16.00 15.55 10.54
C VAL A 304 -16.54 15.33 11.95
N SER A 305 -17.19 14.19 12.17
CA SER A 305 -17.54 13.72 13.51
C SER A 305 -16.95 12.32 13.73
N THR A 306 -15.99 12.21 14.63
CA THR A 306 -15.31 10.94 14.94
C THR A 306 -15.92 10.26 16.16
N GLY A 307 -15.30 9.16 16.60
CA GLY A 307 -15.77 8.32 17.70
C GLY A 307 -15.85 9.02 19.06
N ILE A 308 -16.95 8.81 19.80
CA ILE A 308 -17.12 9.24 21.19
C ILE A 308 -16.64 8.16 22.16
N GLU A 309 -16.33 8.53 23.41
CA GLU A 309 -16.11 7.57 24.49
C GLU A 309 -17.31 6.60 24.61
N PRO A 310 -17.10 5.27 24.73
CA PRO A 310 -15.81 4.56 24.83
C PRO A 310 -15.21 4.10 23.48
N ASN A 311 -15.84 4.42 22.35
CA ASN A 311 -15.45 3.98 21.00
C ASN A 311 -14.70 5.09 20.25
N HIS A 312 -13.52 5.47 20.76
CA HIS A 312 -12.69 6.45 20.06
C HIS A 312 -12.22 5.91 18.72
N THR A 313 -12.17 6.79 17.72
CA THR A 313 -11.54 6.46 16.45
C THR A 313 -10.07 6.11 16.67
N GLU A 314 -9.62 5.00 16.10
CA GLU A 314 -8.26 4.50 16.29
C GLU A 314 -7.23 5.45 15.67
N GLN A 315 -6.13 5.69 16.38
CA GLN A 315 -5.00 6.45 15.85
C GLN A 315 -4.00 5.51 15.19
N GLY A 316 -3.49 5.89 14.03
CA GLY A 316 -2.58 5.04 13.27
C GLY A 316 -2.41 5.47 11.82
N VAL A 317 -1.68 4.66 11.08
CA VAL A 317 -1.59 4.74 9.62
C VAL A 317 -2.26 3.49 9.06
N PHE A 318 -3.27 3.72 8.23
CA PHE A 318 -4.14 2.73 7.64
C PHE A 318 -4.30 3.01 6.14
N HIS A 319 -5.18 2.26 5.47
CA HIS A 319 -5.44 2.42 4.03
C HIS A 319 -6.90 2.17 3.71
N VAL A 320 -7.47 2.87 2.74
CA VAL A 320 -8.79 2.53 2.21
C VAL A 320 -8.74 1.13 1.61
N ARG A 321 -9.49 0.18 2.20
CA ARG A 321 -9.38 -1.26 1.90
C ARG A 321 -10.65 -1.86 1.33
N TYR A 322 -11.80 -1.28 1.65
CA TYR A 322 -13.08 -1.75 1.14
C TYR A 322 -14.05 -0.60 0.98
N LYS A 323 -14.71 -0.54 -0.18
CA LYS A 323 -15.61 0.54 -0.56
C LYS A 323 -16.98 -0.01 -0.93
N LEU A 324 -18.01 0.64 -0.40
CA LEU A 324 -19.40 0.37 -0.74
C LEU A 324 -20.10 1.70 -1.04
N GLU A 325 -20.70 1.82 -2.23
CA GLU A 325 -21.48 3.01 -2.58
C GLU A 325 -22.62 3.23 -1.58
N LYS A 326 -23.19 2.13 -1.08
CA LYS A 326 -24.24 2.17 -0.07
C LYS A 326 -24.35 0.84 0.67
N THR A 327 -24.49 0.88 1.99
CA THR A 327 -24.77 -0.32 2.81
C THR A 327 -25.52 0.04 4.08
N ASP A 328 -26.24 -0.91 4.66
CA ASP A 328 -26.68 -0.81 6.05
C ASP A 328 -25.44 -0.97 6.95
N MET A 329 -25.36 -0.15 8.00
CA MET A 329 -24.34 -0.27 9.04
C MET A 329 -25.02 -0.56 10.37
N ALA A 330 -24.67 -1.69 10.96
CA ALA A 330 -25.23 -2.16 12.21
C ALA A 330 -24.12 -2.63 13.16
N GLY A 331 -24.45 -2.70 14.44
CA GLY A 331 -23.58 -3.24 15.47
C GLY A 331 -24.34 -3.39 16.79
N ILE A 332 -23.62 -3.83 17.81
CA ILE A 332 -24.16 -4.09 19.14
C ILE A 332 -23.25 -3.42 20.16
N THR A 333 -23.85 -2.67 21.08
CA THR A 333 -23.13 -2.12 22.23
C THR A 333 -23.40 -2.89 23.51
N ASP A 334 -22.51 -2.79 24.48
CA ASP A 334 -22.79 -3.14 25.87
C ASP A 334 -23.66 -2.06 26.55
N ALA A 335 -23.93 -2.22 27.85
CA ALA A 335 -24.70 -1.26 28.64
C ALA A 335 -23.99 0.11 28.85
N ASN A 336 -22.68 0.17 28.61
CA ASN A 336 -21.88 1.39 28.70
C ASN A 336 -21.71 2.09 27.34
N GLY A 337 -22.28 1.51 26.27
CA GLY A 337 -22.18 2.03 24.91
C GLY A 337 -20.93 1.57 24.15
N GLN A 338 -20.13 0.64 24.68
CA GLN A 338 -18.98 0.06 23.97
C GLN A 338 -19.45 -0.88 22.88
N VAL A 339 -18.95 -0.73 21.66
CA VAL A 339 -19.20 -1.67 20.56
C VAL A 339 -18.52 -3.00 20.88
N ILE A 340 -19.33 -4.05 20.92
CA ILE A 340 -18.89 -5.43 21.22
C ILE A 340 -19.10 -6.39 20.05
N ALA A 341 -19.87 -5.98 19.03
CA ALA A 341 -20.02 -6.72 17.79
C ALA A 341 -20.40 -5.78 16.64
N LEU A 342 -20.00 -6.18 15.43
CA LEU A 342 -20.29 -5.50 14.17
C LEU A 342 -21.35 -6.29 13.38
N GLY A 343 -22.17 -5.60 12.60
CA GLY A 343 -23.25 -6.20 11.81
C GLY A 343 -24.48 -6.60 12.64
N GLU A 344 -25.38 -7.34 12.02
CA GLU A 344 -26.53 -7.95 12.70
C GLU A 344 -26.11 -9.33 13.23
N ALA A 345 -26.00 -9.48 14.56
CA ALA A 345 -25.76 -10.80 15.15
C ALA A 345 -27.08 -11.57 15.31
N GLU A 346 -27.05 -12.88 15.05
CA GLU A 346 -28.21 -13.77 15.30
C GLU A 346 -28.52 -13.88 16.81
N ASP A 347 -27.50 -13.73 17.66
CA ASP A 347 -27.59 -13.73 19.11
C ASP A 347 -26.95 -12.46 19.66
N ASN A 348 -27.79 -11.55 20.15
CA ASN A 348 -27.33 -10.29 20.72
C ASN A 348 -26.86 -10.43 22.18
N SER A 349 -26.91 -11.62 22.81
CA SER A 349 -26.37 -11.95 24.13
C SER A 349 -26.54 -10.88 25.24
N GLY A 350 -27.62 -10.08 25.17
CA GLY A 350 -27.91 -9.00 26.12
C GLY A 350 -27.33 -7.61 25.79
N GLY A 351 -26.71 -7.42 24.63
CA GLY A 351 -26.29 -6.12 24.12
C GLY A 351 -27.42 -5.30 23.48
N ILE A 352 -27.15 -4.03 23.22
CA ILE A 352 -28.08 -3.05 22.65
C ILE A 352 -27.74 -2.88 21.17
N PRO A 353 -28.58 -3.36 20.24
CA PRO A 353 -28.32 -3.22 18.82
C PRO A 353 -28.55 -1.78 18.35
N TYR A 354 -27.74 -1.33 17.39
CA TYR A 354 -27.98 -0.13 16.60
C TYR A 354 -27.84 -0.45 15.12
N ALA A 355 -28.60 0.26 14.30
CA ALA A 355 -28.52 0.14 12.85
C ALA A 355 -28.89 1.46 12.19
N VAL A 356 -28.16 1.81 11.14
CA VAL A 356 -28.48 2.90 10.23
C VAL A 356 -28.53 2.31 8.83
N LYS A 357 -29.63 2.56 8.13
CA LYS A 357 -29.86 2.02 6.80
C LYS A 357 -29.26 2.89 5.72
N ASP A 358 -28.94 2.28 4.59
CA ASP A 358 -28.61 3.00 3.36
C ASP A 358 -27.49 4.05 3.57
N VAL A 359 -26.50 3.74 4.41
CA VAL A 359 -25.36 4.61 4.67
C VAL A 359 -24.54 4.73 3.38
N PRO A 360 -24.38 5.95 2.82
CA PRO A 360 -23.76 6.12 1.53
C PRO A 360 -22.23 6.31 1.63
N HIS A 361 -21.54 5.96 0.56
CA HIS A 361 -20.12 6.26 0.32
C HIS A 361 -19.19 5.75 1.43
N VAL A 362 -19.36 4.49 1.80
CA VAL A 362 -18.62 3.84 2.89
C VAL A 362 -17.23 3.44 2.40
N MET A 363 -16.19 3.85 3.12
CA MET A 363 -14.79 3.45 2.88
C MET A 363 -14.16 2.97 4.17
N TYR A 364 -14.06 1.65 4.34
CA TYR A 364 -13.38 1.04 5.48
C TYR A 364 -11.87 1.22 5.36
N PHE A 365 -11.22 1.61 6.46
CA PHE A 365 -9.79 1.85 6.46
C PHE A 365 -8.98 0.98 7.44
N ASN A 366 -9.58 0.47 8.52
CA ASN A 366 -8.91 -0.46 9.44
C ASN A 366 -9.71 -1.74 9.69
N TYR A 367 -9.09 -2.67 10.42
CA TYR A 367 -9.69 -3.96 10.75
C TYR A 367 -10.83 -3.88 11.79
N ASP A 368 -10.85 -2.82 12.60
CA ASP A 368 -11.93 -2.54 13.56
C ASP A 368 -13.22 -2.02 12.89
N ALA A 369 -13.26 -2.07 11.55
CA ALA A 369 -14.36 -1.65 10.71
C ALA A 369 -14.74 -0.16 10.86
N GLU A 370 -13.77 0.67 11.19
CA GLU A 370 -13.92 2.11 11.10
C GLU A 370 -13.89 2.53 9.63
N ALA A 371 -14.82 3.41 9.28
CA ALA A 371 -15.02 3.85 7.91
C ALA A 371 -15.26 5.35 7.83
N PHE A 372 -14.86 5.93 6.69
CA PHE A 372 -15.46 7.17 6.22
C PHE A 372 -16.83 6.88 5.64
N HIS A 373 -17.84 7.68 5.96
CA HIS A 373 -19.14 7.58 5.29
C HIS A 373 -19.95 8.86 5.42
N GLY A 374 -20.95 9.02 4.55
CA GLY A 374 -21.91 10.10 4.66
C GLY A 374 -22.84 9.92 5.87
N ALA A 375 -23.05 10.97 6.65
CA ALA A 375 -23.95 10.95 7.80
C ALA A 375 -25.16 11.85 7.55
N TYR A 376 -26.26 11.27 7.04
CA TYR A 376 -27.48 12.02 6.75
C TYR A 376 -28.32 12.34 8.00
N TRP A 377 -28.06 11.64 9.12
CA TRP A 377 -28.88 11.71 10.34
C TRP A 377 -28.49 12.84 11.30
N HIS A 378 -27.37 13.53 11.05
CA HIS A 378 -26.96 14.69 11.84
C HIS A 378 -26.14 15.70 11.02
N SER A 379 -25.91 16.88 11.58
CA SER A 379 -25.03 17.91 10.99
C SER A 379 -24.00 18.47 11.98
N ASN A 380 -23.72 17.75 13.08
CA ASN A 380 -22.82 18.16 14.17
C ASN A 380 -21.32 18.04 13.81
N PHE A 381 -20.95 18.26 12.55
CA PHE A 381 -19.57 18.17 12.09
C PHE A 381 -18.69 19.18 12.84
N GLY A 382 -17.51 18.75 13.29
CA GLY A 382 -16.66 19.49 14.23
C GLY A 382 -16.81 19.01 15.68
N TYR A 383 -17.71 18.07 15.95
CA TYR A 383 -17.90 17.42 17.24
C TYR A 383 -17.99 15.91 17.06
N ARG A 384 -17.44 15.15 18.02
CA ARG A 384 -17.51 13.67 18.02
C ARG A 384 -18.95 13.20 18.18
N MET A 385 -19.34 12.16 17.42
CA MET A 385 -20.72 11.64 17.41
C MET A 385 -20.83 10.13 17.18
N SER A 386 -19.79 9.47 16.66
CA SER A 386 -19.91 8.11 16.12
C SER A 386 -19.45 7.02 17.10
N HIS A 387 -19.61 5.76 16.70
CA HIS A 387 -19.06 4.60 17.40
C HIS A 387 -17.67 4.18 16.85
N GLY A 388 -16.87 5.13 16.37
CA GLY A 388 -15.52 4.91 15.82
C GLY A 388 -15.37 5.43 14.38
N CYS A 389 -16.39 5.25 13.54
CA CYS A 389 -16.38 5.74 12.15
C CYS A 389 -16.18 7.27 12.03
N VAL A 390 -15.67 7.73 10.90
CA VAL A 390 -15.51 9.16 10.60
C VAL A 390 -16.70 9.63 9.76
N ASN A 391 -17.62 10.35 10.40
CA ASN A 391 -18.86 10.83 9.78
C ASN A 391 -18.59 12.10 8.97
N LEU A 392 -19.03 12.12 7.71
CA LEU A 392 -18.80 13.20 6.74
C LEU A 392 -20.11 13.87 6.29
N PRO A 393 -20.08 15.16 5.93
CA PRO A 393 -21.13 15.78 5.12
C PRO A 393 -21.35 14.98 3.83
N LEU A 394 -22.59 14.90 3.34
CA LEU A 394 -22.95 14.02 2.22
C LEU A 394 -22.23 14.35 0.92
N ASP A 395 -22.08 15.64 0.60
CA ASP A 395 -21.35 16.11 -0.57
C ASP A 395 -19.85 15.78 -0.48
N PHE A 396 -19.26 15.97 0.71
CA PHE A 396 -17.87 15.62 0.96
C PHE A 396 -17.62 14.10 0.94
N ALA A 397 -18.52 13.30 1.51
CA ALA A 397 -18.44 11.83 1.44
C ALA A 397 -18.48 11.34 -0.01
N THR A 398 -19.39 11.91 -0.80
CA THR A 398 -19.53 11.62 -2.23
C THR A 398 -18.23 11.96 -2.99
N PHE A 399 -17.68 13.15 -2.76
CA PHE A 399 -16.40 13.56 -3.35
C PHE A 399 -15.26 12.62 -2.94
N LEU A 400 -15.09 12.40 -1.63
CA LEU A 400 -13.98 11.60 -1.09
C LEU A 400 -14.02 10.17 -1.62
N PHE A 401 -15.20 9.57 -1.73
CA PHE A 401 -15.39 8.21 -2.27
C PHE A 401 -14.96 8.08 -3.72
N ASN A 402 -15.18 9.09 -4.55
CA ASN A 402 -14.77 9.05 -5.96
C ASN A 402 -13.28 9.42 -6.12
N TRP A 403 -12.78 10.32 -5.28
CA TRP A 403 -11.38 10.77 -5.31
C TRP A 403 -10.40 9.75 -4.72
N ALA A 404 -10.76 9.01 -3.67
CA ALA A 404 -9.87 8.06 -2.99
C ALA A 404 -10.04 6.62 -3.52
N PRO A 405 -9.12 6.10 -4.37
CA PRO A 405 -9.10 4.68 -4.75
C PRO A 405 -8.69 3.77 -3.59
N LEU A 406 -8.87 2.46 -3.75
CA LEU A 406 -8.29 1.47 -2.82
C LEU A 406 -6.78 1.66 -2.69
N GLY A 407 -6.25 1.49 -1.48
CA GLY A 407 -4.85 1.74 -1.14
C GLY A 407 -4.54 3.20 -0.81
N THR A 408 -5.51 4.13 -0.79
CA THR A 408 -5.28 5.50 -0.32
C THR A 408 -4.90 5.48 1.15
N MET A 409 -3.73 6.02 1.49
CA MET A 409 -3.24 6.07 2.88
C MET A 409 -4.16 6.93 3.75
N VAL A 410 -4.41 6.51 4.98
CA VAL A 410 -5.20 7.20 6.00
C VAL A 410 -4.35 7.37 7.25
N TRP A 411 -4.08 8.59 7.66
CA TRP A 411 -3.36 8.90 8.88
C TRP A 411 -4.30 9.54 9.89
N VAL A 412 -4.54 8.85 11.00
CA VAL A 412 -5.39 9.33 12.10
C VAL A 412 -4.52 9.68 13.30
N HIS A 413 -4.65 10.90 13.81
CA HIS A 413 -3.87 11.41 14.94
C HIS A 413 -4.66 12.45 15.77
N ALA A 414 -4.17 12.79 16.96
CA ALA A 414 -4.82 13.73 17.88
C ALA A 414 -3.99 14.98 18.14
#